data_AF-A0A2V5XCL3-F1
#
_entry.id   AF-A0A2V5XCL3-F1
#
_cell.length_a   1.000
_cell.length_b   1.000
_cell.length_c   1.000
_cell.angle_alpha   90.00
_cell.angle_beta   90.00
_cell.angle_gamma   90.00
#
_symmetry.space_group_name_H-M   'P 1'
#
loop_
_entity.id
_entity.type
_entity.pdbx_description
1 polymer ?
#
loop_
_entity_poly.entity_id
_entity_poly.type
_entity_poly.pdbx_seq_one_letter_code
_entity_poly.pdbx_strand_id
1 'polypeptide(L)' 'MAKDEPDVVLLKIDIVNWSTPVVQQFGIRSVPNVRVFDRTGKQRGDATSDFSDVLQHVNQAKKS' A
#
# COMPACT_ATOMS: atom_id res chain seq x y z
N MET A 1 -1.12 -2.80 13.92
CA MET A 1 -1.95 -2.94 12.69
C MET A 1 -1.64 -4.27 12.01
N ALA A 2 -0.72 -4.40 11.04
CA ALA A 2 -0.50 -5.71 10.38
C ALA A 2 -0.07 -6.83 11.35
N LYS A 3 0.71 -6.51 12.38
CA LYS A 3 1.11 -7.48 13.42
C LYS A 3 -0.09 -8.08 14.18
N ASP A 4 -1.15 -7.29 14.36
CA ASP A 4 -2.29 -7.62 15.22
C ASP A 4 -3.50 -8.09 14.39
N GLU A 5 -3.36 -8.10 13.06
CA GLU A 5 -4.44 -8.32 12.09
C GLU A 5 -4.04 -9.46 11.14
N PRO A 6 -4.46 -10.72 11.41
CA PRO A 6 -3.97 -11.90 10.69
C PRO A 6 -4.32 -11.89 9.19
N ASP A 7 -5.36 -11.16 8.81
CA ASP A 7 -5.80 -10.99 7.42
C ASP A 7 -5.03 -9.91 6.65
N VAL A 8 -4.10 -9.20 7.29
CA VAL A 8 -3.35 -8.08 6.70
C VAL A 8 -1.87 -8.44 6.58
N VAL A 9 -1.39 -8.52 5.33
CA VAL A 9 0.03 -8.73 5.04
C VAL A 9 0.68 -7.40 4.67
N LEU A 10 1.86 -7.13 5.23
CA LEU A 10 2.67 -5.96 4.88
C LEU A 10 3.88 -6.39 4.07
N LEU A 11 4.00 -5.88 2.85
CA LEU A 11 5.20 -6.00 2.02
C LEU A 11 5.99 -4.69 2.09
N LYS A 12 7.20 -4.74 2.64
CA LYS A 12 8.14 -3.63 2.60
C LYS A 12 9.00 -3.72 1.35
N ILE A 13 9.02 -2.63 0.56
CA ILE A 13 9.88 -2.50 -0.61
C ILE A 13 10.80 -1.31 -0.39
N ASP A 14 12.11 -1.57 -0.36
CA ASP A 14 13.13 -0.53 -0.24
C ASP A 14 13.53 -0.03 -1.62
N ILE A 15 13.04 1.16 -2.00
CA ILE A 15 13.37 1.81 -3.26
C ILE A 15 14.69 2.56 -3.09
N VAL A 16 15.79 1.90 -3.47
CA VAL A 16 17.13 2.52 -3.58
C VAL A 16 17.47 2.93 -5.01
N ASN A 17 16.84 2.29 -6.00
CA ASN A 17 16.96 2.61 -7.43
C ASN A 17 15.61 3.04 -8.00
N TRP A 18 15.52 4.32 -8.38
CA TRP A 18 14.33 4.95 -8.94
C TRP A 18 14.01 4.56 -10.39
N SER A 19 14.89 3.81 -11.06
CA SER A 19 14.68 3.33 -12.44
C SER A 19 14.04 1.94 -12.51
N THR A 20 13.61 1.37 -11.38
CA THR A 20 13.04 0.02 -11.33
C THR A 20 11.62 -0.03 -11.91
N PRO A 21 11.18 -1.18 -12.48
CA PRO A 21 9.84 -1.31 -13.03
C PRO A 21 8.72 -0.96 -12.05
N VAL A 22 8.86 -1.30 -10.76
CA VAL A 22 7.86 -0.96 -9.74
C VAL A 22 7.66 0.55 -9.58
N VAL A 23 8.74 1.34 -9.65
CA VAL A 23 8.66 2.80 -9.58
C VAL A 23 7.92 3.37 -10.79
N GLN A 24 8.21 2.85 -11.98
CA GLN A 24 7.59 3.29 -13.22
C GLN A 24 6.11 2.89 -13.31
N GLN A 25 5.80 1.62 -13.04
CA GLN A 25 4.44 1.07 -13.10
C GLN A 25 3.49 1.79 -12.16
N PHE A 26 3.93 2.10 -10.94
CA PHE A 26 3.12 2.79 -9.94
C PHE A 26 3.32 4.30 -9.93
N GLY A 27 4.17 4.86 -10.79
CA GLY A 27 4.45 6.30 -10.86
C GLY A 27 4.95 6.88 -9.53
N ILE A 28 5.79 6.13 -8.79
CA ILE A 28 6.28 6.53 -7.46
C ILE A 28 7.29 7.66 -7.61
N ARG A 29 7.01 8.82 -7.00
CA ARG A 29 7.87 10.03 -7.07
C ARG A 29 8.49 10.43 -5.74
N SER A 30 8.02 9.85 -4.65
CA SER A 30 8.48 10.13 -3.30
C SER A 30 8.21 8.92 -2.38
N VAL A 31 8.92 8.87 -1.26
CA VAL A 31 8.68 7.93 -0.17
C VAL A 31 8.40 8.72 1.13
N PRO A 32 7.61 8.19 2.08
CA PRO A 32 6.90 6.89 2.02
C PRO A 32 5.72 6.90 1.03
N ASN A 33 5.53 5.78 0.30
CA ASN A 33 4.41 5.54 -0.61
C ASN A 33 3.72 4.24 -0.19
N VAL A 34 2.58 4.34 0.50
CA VAL A 34 1.83 3.18 0.98
C VAL A 34 0.62 2.97 0.11
N ARG A 35 0.42 1.73 -0.33
CA ARG A 35 -0.74 1.30 -1.12
C ARG A 35 -1.40 0.12 -0.43
N VAL A 36 -2.73 0.12 -0.45
CA VAL A 36 -3.54 -0.95 0.13
C VAL A 36 -4.30 -1.63 -1.00
N PHE A 37 -4.19 -2.95 -1.05
CA PHE A 37 -4.90 -3.79 -2.00
C PHE A 37 -5.81 -4.75 -1.24
N ASP A 38 -6.96 -5.05 -1.83
CA ASP A 38 -7.87 -6.08 -1.30
C ASP A 38 -7.51 -7.49 -1.80
N ARG A 39 -8.28 -8.50 -1.37
CA ARG A 39 -8.09 -9.91 -1.73
C ARG A 39 -8.26 -10.19 -3.23
N THR A 40 -8.90 -9.30 -3.97
CA THR A 40 -9.05 -9.39 -5.44
C THR A 40 -7.88 -8.75 -6.19
N GLY A 41 -6.94 -8.15 -5.48
CA GLY A 41 -5.80 -7.42 -6.05
C GLY A 41 -6.12 -5.98 -6.45
N LYS A 42 -7.31 -5.46 -6.11
CA LYS A 42 -7.71 -4.09 -6.44
C LYS A 42 -7.18 -3.12 -5.39
N GLN A 43 -6.57 -2.02 -5.84
CA GLN A 43 -6.14 -0.94 -4.95
C GLN A 43 -7.34 -0.22 -4.33
N ARG A 44 -7.28 0.06 -3.04
CA ARG A 44 -8.26 0.85 -2.31
C ARG A 44 -7.67 2.22 -1.97
N GLY A 45 -8.33 3.25 -2.48
CA GLY A 45 -7.87 4.63 -2.41
C GLY A 45 -6.58 4.90 -3.18
N ASP A 46 -6.07 6.11 -3.06
CA ASP A 46 -4.80 6.52 -3.63
C ASP A 46 -3.62 6.12 -2.73
N ALA A 47 -2.42 6.14 -3.31
CA ALA A 47 -1.20 5.97 -2.53
C ALA A 47 -1.05 7.15 -1.56
N THR A 48 -0.72 6.86 -0.30
CA THR A 48 -0.65 7.86 0.76
C THR A 48 0.57 7.64 1.65
N SER A 49 0.96 8.68 2.39
CA SER A 49 1.92 8.62 3.50
C SER A 49 1.24 8.77 4.86
N ASP A 50 -0.04 9.15 4.89
CA ASP A 50 -0.79 9.37 6.13
C ASP A 50 -1.33 8.05 6.70
N PHE A 51 -1.11 7.84 7.99
CA PHE A 51 -1.51 6.59 8.64
C PHE A 51 -3.03 6.42 8.76
N SER A 52 -3.77 7.52 8.93
CA SER A 52 -5.23 7.49 9.07
C SER A 52 -5.88 7.06 7.75
N ASP A 53 -5.36 7.58 6.63
CA ASP A 53 -5.79 7.17 5.29
C ASP A 53 -5.48 5.69 5.04
N VAL A 54 -4.29 5.22 5.42
CA VAL A 54 -3.93 3.78 5.33
C VAL A 54 -4.94 2.93 6.09
N LEU A 55 -5.27 3.31 7.33
CA LEU A 55 -6.23 2.59 8.16
C LEU A 55 -7.63 2.57 7.52
N GLN A 56 -8.06 3.70 6.96
CA GLN A 56 -9.33 3.78 6.23
C GLN A 56 -9.33 2.85 5.02
N HIS A 57 -8.27 2.84 4.21
CA HIS A 57 -8.15 1.97 3.04
C HIS A 57 -8.12 0.48 3.43
N VAL A 58 -7.46 0.11 4.53
CA VAL A 58 -7.49 -1.26 5.07
C VAL A 58 -8.91 -1.68 5.45
N ASN A 59 -9.65 -0.80 6.13
CA ASN A 59 -11.04 -1.08 6.50
C ASN A 59 -11.96 -1.22 5.27
N GLN A 60 -11.67 -0.52 4.17
CA GLN A 60 -12.38 -0.71 2.90
C GLN A 60 -12.01 -2.05 2.24
N ALA A 61 -10.72 -2.39 2.24
CA ALA A 61 -10.21 -3.63 1.64
C ALA A 61 -10.76 -4.89 2.31
N LYS A 62 -10.94 -4.87 3.64
CA LYS A 62 -11.52 -5.99 4.41
C LYS A 62 -13.00 -6.28 4.09
N LYS A 63 -13.73 -5.32 3.52
CA LYS A 63 -15.15 -5.45 3.16
C LYS A 63 -15.36 -6.05 1.77
N SER A 64 -14.29 -6.33 1.02
CA SER A 64 -14.32 -6.87 -0.34
C SER A 64 -14.04 -8.37 -0.39
#